data_AF-A0A9E2Y122-F1
#
_entry.id   AF-A0A9E2Y122-F1
#
_cell.length_a   1.000
_cell.length_b   1.000
_cell.length_c   1.000
_cell.angle_alpha   90.00
_cell.angle_beta   90.00
_cell.angle_gamma   90.00
#
_symmetry.space_group_name_H-M   'P 1'
#
loop_
_entity.id
_entity.type
_entity.pdbx_description
1 polymer ?
#
loop_
_entity_poly.entity_id
_entity_poly.type
_entity_poly.pdbx_seq_one_letter_code
_entity_poly.pdbx_strand_id
1 'polypeptide(L)' 'MEIEPAGEVVKLTIIHEIDKPGSKLIGAVSIGWPKILSSLKTLLETGSALSAIGELPRG' A
#
# COMPACT_ATOMS: atom_id res chain seq x y z
N MET A 1 -6.10 10.22 1.42
CA MET A 1 -6.26 8.89 2.05
C MET A 1 -7.57 8.93 2.80
N GLU A 2 -8.38 7.89 2.65
CA GLU A 2 -9.70 7.80 3.27
C GLU A 2 -9.86 6.44 3.94
N ILE A 3 -10.52 6.43 5.09
CA ILE A 3 -10.83 5.23 5.87
C ILE A 3 -12.31 5.27 6.17
N GLU A 4 -13.04 4.23 5.77
CA GLU A 4 -14.48 4.14 5.99
C GLU A 4 -14.88 2.73 6.49
N PRO A 5 -15.88 2.63 7.37
CA PRO A 5 -16.45 1.34 7.75
C PRO A 5 -17.03 0.62 6.53
N ALA A 6 -16.80 -0.69 6.43
CA ALA A 6 -17.33 -1.55 5.38
C ALA A 6 -17.83 -2.87 5.99
N GLY A 7 -18.93 -2.79 6.74
CA GLY A 7 -19.45 -3.93 7.50
C GLY A 7 -18.53 -4.29 8.67
N GLU A 8 -18.09 -5.54 8.75
CA GLU A 8 -17.16 -6.03 9.77
C GLU A 8 -15.69 -5.68 9.48
N VAL A 9 -15.42 -5.07 8.33
CA VAL A 9 -14.07 -4.65 7.93
C VAL A 9 -14.00 -3.14 7.71
N VAL A 10 -12.79 -2.65 7.44
CA VAL A 10 -12.52 -1.25 7.11
C VAL A 10 -12.02 -1.17 5.68
N LYS A 11 -12.55 -0.23 4.90
CA LYS A 11 -12.04 0.10 3.57
C LYS A 11 -11.05 1.25 3.70
N LEU A 12 -9.87 1.04 3.12
CA LEU A 12 -8.80 2.03 3.02
C LEU A 12 -8.62 2.41 1.56
N THR A 13 -8.81 3.68 1.23
CA THR A 13 -8.57 4.25 -0.11
C THR A 13 -7.32 5.12 -0.10
N ILE A 14 -6.37 4.80 -0.99
CA ILE A 14 -5.16 5.61 -1.20
C ILE A 14 -5.10 6.02 -2.67
N ILE A 15 -5.10 7.33 -2.91
CA ILE A 15 -4.99 7.93 -4.23
C ILE A 15 -3.58 8.53 -4.33
N HIS A 16 -2.86 8.12 -5.39
CA HIS A 16 -1.63 8.76 -5.79
C HIS A 16 -1.91 9.51 -7.09
N GLU A 17 -1.74 10.83 -7.08
CA GLU A 17 -1.97 11.69 -8.23
C GLU A 17 -0.74 12.56 -8.52
N ILE A 18 -0.55 12.89 -9.79
CA ILE A 18 0.44 13.86 -10.23
C ILE A 18 -0.06 14.53 -11.49
N ASP A 19 0.16 15.85 -11.59
CA ASP A 19 -0.12 16.61 -12.79
C ASP A 19 0.99 16.45 -13.85
N LYS A 20 1.21 15.20 -14.28
CA LYS A 20 2.20 14.85 -15.30
C LYS A 20 1.80 13.59 -16.07
N PRO A 21 1.44 13.71 -17.36
CA PRO A 21 1.20 12.56 -18.22
C PRO A 21 2.44 11.64 -18.30
N GLY A 22 2.22 10.32 -18.28
CA GLY A 22 3.29 9.33 -18.40
C GLY A 22 4.31 9.35 -17.25
N SER A 23 3.91 9.81 -16.07
CA SER A 23 4.80 9.88 -14.91
C SER A 23 5.35 8.51 -14.52
N LYS A 24 6.67 8.34 -14.66
CA LYS A 24 7.41 7.17 -14.16
C LYS A 24 7.21 6.95 -12.66
N LEU A 25 6.97 8.04 -11.90
CA LEU A 25 6.69 7.96 -10.46
C LEU A 25 5.37 7.22 -10.21
N ILE A 26 4.27 7.63 -10.87
CA ILE A 26 2.97 6.96 -10.72
C ILE A 26 3.07 5.48 -11.13
N GLY A 27 3.76 5.19 -12.22
CA GLY A 27 4.03 3.81 -12.63
C GLY A 27 4.77 3.01 -11.56
N ALA A 28 5.85 3.56 -10.99
CA ALA A 28 6.63 2.88 -9.96
C ALA A 28 5.82 2.65 -8.66
N VAL A 29 5.11 3.68 -8.17
CA VAL A 29 4.35 3.58 -6.91
C VAL A 29 3.16 2.63 -7.06
N SER A 30 2.54 2.52 -8.24
CA SER A 30 1.47 1.55 -8.51
C SER A 30 1.90 0.08 -8.35
N ILE A 31 3.20 -0.22 -8.48
CA ILE A 31 3.76 -1.57 -8.27
C ILE A 31 4.14 -1.79 -6.79
N GLY A 32 4.68 -0.78 -6.12
CA GLY A 32 5.16 -0.88 -4.74
C GLY A 32 4.05 -0.90 -3.69
N TRP A 33 3.08 0.01 -3.79
CA TRP A 33 2.03 0.18 -2.78
C TRP A 33 1.14 -1.04 -2.55
N PRO A 34 0.73 -1.82 -3.57
CA PRO A 34 -0.04 -3.04 -3.34
C PRO A 34 0.65 -4.03 -2.39
N LYS A 35 1.98 -4.13 -2.45
CA LYS A 35 2.75 -4.99 -1.52
C LYS A 35 2.70 -4.46 -0.10
N ILE A 36 2.95 -3.16 0.08
CA ILE A 36 2.90 -2.49 1.40
C ILE A 36 1.51 -2.68 2.03
N LEU A 37 0.45 -2.46 1.25
CA LEU A 37 -0.93 -2.63 1.73
C LEU A 37 -1.26 -4.08 2.09
N SER A 38 -0.73 -5.05 1.35
CA SER A 38 -0.85 -6.47 1.70
C SER A 38 -0.13 -6.80 3.02
N SER A 39 1.07 -6.24 3.27
CA SER A 39 1.75 -6.37 4.58
C SER A 39 0.92 -5.80 5.70
N LEU A 40 0.41 -4.57 5.50
CA LEU A 40 -0.36 -3.86 6.50
C LEU A 40 -1.63 -4.65 6.86
N LYS A 41 -2.34 -5.17 5.86
CA LYS A 41 -3.47 -6.08 6.08
C LYS A 41 -3.06 -7.29 6.91
N THR A 42 -1.99 -7.97 6.53
CA THR A 42 -1.51 -9.17 7.24
C THR A 42 -1.15 -8.86 8.70
N LEU A 43 -0.46 -7.74 8.94
CA LEU A 43 -0.13 -7.26 10.27
C LEU A 43 -1.39 -6.99 11.11
N LEU A 44 -2.40 -6.34 10.53
CA LEU A 44 -3.64 -6.03 11.22
C LEU A 44 -4.48 -7.29 11.52
N GLU A 45 -4.46 -8.29 10.62
CA GLU A 45 -5.26 -9.51 10.77
C GLU A 45 -4.61 -10.58 11.63
N THR A 46 -3.28 -10.62 11.67
CA THR A 46 -2.53 -11.75 12.29
C THR A 46 -1.56 -11.30 13.39
N GLY A 47 -1.33 -10.00 13.55
CA GLY A 47 -0.34 -9.46 14.47
C GLY A 47 1.11 -9.53 13.98
N SER A 48 1.36 -9.98 12.74
CA SER A 48 2.70 -10.05 12.14
C SER A 48 2.71 -9.59 10.68
N ALA A 49 3.71 -8.83 10.28
CA ALA A 49 3.86 -8.34 8.90
C ALA A 49 4.43 -9.44 7.97
N LEU A 50 4.28 -9.27 6.66
CA LEU A 50 4.90 -10.15 5.67
C LEU A 50 6.43 -9.98 5.68
N SER A 51 7.14 -11.11 5.67
CA SER A 51 8.61 -11.18 5.76
C SER A 51 9.35 -10.45 4.64
N ALA A 52 8.79 -10.41 3.43
CA ALA A 52 9.44 -9.84 2.24
C ALA A 52 9.36 -8.30 2.11
N ILE A 53 8.80 -7.60 3.10
CA ILE A 53 8.57 -6.14 3.03
C ILE A 53 9.57 -5.38 3.93
N GLY A 54 10.35 -6.12 4.74
CA GLY A 54 11.37 -5.56 5.63
C GLY A 54 12.76 -5.37 5.02
N GLU A 55 13.07 -5.95 3.85
CA GLU A 55 14.35 -5.72 3.16
C GLU A 55 14.19 -4.60 2.13
N LEU A 56 14.27 -3.36 2.60
CA LEU A 56 14.47 -2.21 1.73
C LEU A 56 15.78 -2.40 0.95
N PRO A 57 15.82 -2.14 -0.38
CA PRO A 57 17.05 -2.17 -1.13
C PRO A 57 18.04 -1.18 -0.49
N ARG A 58 19.19 -1.68 -0.04
CA ARG A 58 20.29 -0.84 0.44
C ARG A 58 20.84 -0.07 -0.75
N GLY A 59 20.44 1.20 -0.85
CA GLY A 59 21.17 2.22 -1.61
C GLY A 59 22.26 2.83 -0.76
#